data_AF-A0A2I0NF34-F1
#
_entry.id   AF-A0A2I0NF34-F1
#
_cell.length_a   1.000
_cell.length_b   1.000
_cell.length_c   1.000
_cell.angle_alpha   90.00
_cell.angle_beta   90.00
_cell.angle_gamma   90.00
#
_symmetry.space_group_name_H-M   'P 1'
#
loop_
_entity.id
_entity.type
_entity.pdbx_description
1 polymer ?
#
loop_
_entity_poly.entity_id
_entity_poly.type
_entity_poly.pdbx_seq_one_letter_code
_entity_poly.pdbx_strand_id
1 'polypeptide(L)'
;SQERVDSALSALIDLRDALLKNDSIGITFAGERIEKAIEQVTQARGLVGGRARRVDEARARLEDTTVLDTSIKSGLQDLDFVEATTRFSLLQTQLQAGLQAAAAVGQLSLLNFLG
;
A
#
# COMPACT_ATOMS: atom_id res chain seq x y z
N SER A 1 26.52 -45.40 6.06
CA SER A 1 25.72 -45.44 4.82
C SER A 1 25.38 -44.01 4.46
N GLN A 2 25.84 -43.51 3.31
CA GLN A 2 25.37 -42.21 2.79
C GLN A 2 23.92 -42.40 2.36
N GLU A 3 22.97 -41.86 3.13
CA GLU A 3 21.59 -41.75 2.66
C GLU A 3 21.58 -40.76 1.50
N ARG A 4 21.46 -41.29 0.27
CA ARG A 4 21.22 -40.47 -0.91
C ARG A 4 19.95 -39.67 -0.65
N VAL A 5 20.02 -38.35 -0.77
CA VAL A 5 18.84 -37.48 -0.68
C VAL A 5 17.86 -37.91 -1.77
N ASP A 6 16.65 -38.33 -1.38
CA ASP A 6 15.59 -38.61 -2.35
C ASP A 6 15.09 -37.29 -2.94
N SER A 7 15.42 -37.04 -4.21
CA SER A 7 15.13 -35.79 -4.91
C SER A 7 14.81 -36.04 -6.37
N ALA A 8 14.19 -35.06 -7.04
CA ALA A 8 13.95 -35.10 -8.49
C ALA A 8 15.24 -35.39 -9.28
N LEU A 9 16.36 -34.80 -8.86
CA LEU A 9 17.67 -35.02 -9.50
C LEU A 9 18.18 -36.45 -9.28
N SER A 10 18.02 -36.98 -8.07
CA SER A 10 18.37 -38.37 -7.74
C SER A 10 17.53 -39.35 -8.55
N ALA A 11 16.25 -39.07 -8.75
CA ALA A 11 15.34 -39.89 -9.56
C ALA A 11 15.71 -39.85 -11.06
N LEU A 12 16.12 -38.68 -11.59
CA LEU A 12 16.63 -38.56 -12.97
C LEU A 12 17.96 -39.31 -13.17
N ILE A 13 18.84 -39.28 -12.17
CA ILE A 13 20.10 -40.04 -12.19
C ILE A 13 19.80 -41.55 -12.18
N ASP A 14 18.88 -42.00 -11.32
CA ASP A 14 18.48 -43.41 -11.25
C ASP A 14 17.82 -43.87 -12.55
N LEU A 15 17.01 -43.02 -13.18
CA LEU A 15 16.41 -43.31 -14.50
C LEU A 15 17.49 -43.48 -15.58
N ARG A 16 18.45 -42.55 -15.64
CA ARG A 16 19.57 -42.63 -16.59
C ARG A 16 20.34 -43.94 -16.41
N ASP A 17 20.67 -44.28 -15.17
CA ASP A 17 21.48 -45.48 -14.87
C ASP A 17 20.70 -46.77 -15.18
N ALA A 18 19.39 -46.80 -14.95
CA ALA A 18 18.53 -47.91 -15.32
C ALA A 18 18.39 -48.07 -16.84
N LEU A 19 18.25 -46.96 -17.58
CA LEU A 19 18.25 -46.96 -19.06
C LEU A 19 19.56 -47.50 -19.63
N LEU A 20 20.71 -47.08 -19.09
CA LEU A 20 22.03 -47.56 -19.54
C LEU A 20 22.22 -49.07 -19.30
N LYS A 21 21.57 -49.63 -18.28
CA LYS A 21 21.61 -51.06 -17.94
C LYS A 21 20.49 -51.87 -18.59
N ASN A 22 19.59 -51.22 -19.31
CA ASN A 22 18.35 -51.81 -19.82
C ASN A 22 17.53 -52.51 -18.70
N ASP A 23 17.56 -51.92 -17.51
CA ASP A 23 16.85 -52.40 -16.31
C ASP A 23 15.42 -51.85 -16.32
N SER A 24 14.48 -52.65 -16.81
CA SER A 24 13.06 -52.26 -16.91
C SER A 24 12.43 -51.93 -15.56
N ILE A 25 12.81 -52.63 -14.50
CA ILE A 25 12.27 -52.41 -13.15
C ILE A 25 12.80 -51.08 -12.60
N GLY A 26 14.11 -50.83 -12.77
CA GLY A 26 14.74 -49.57 -12.39
C GLY A 26 14.13 -48.36 -13.11
N ILE A 27 13.79 -48.51 -14.40
CA ILE A 27 13.13 -47.46 -15.19
C ILE A 27 11.75 -47.13 -14.61
N THR A 28 10.92 -48.15 -14.31
CA THR A 28 9.59 -47.95 -13.73
C THR A 28 9.68 -47.23 -12.38
N PHE A 29 10.54 -47.69 -11.48
CA PHE A 29 10.68 -47.09 -10.15
C PHE A 29 11.20 -45.64 -10.20
N ALA A 30 12.15 -45.36 -11.11
CA ALA A 30 12.64 -44.00 -11.30
C ALA A 30 11.55 -43.08 -11.89
N GLY A 31 10.70 -43.61 -12.78
CA GLY A 31 9.53 -42.91 -13.32
C GLY A 31 8.53 -42.49 -12.24
N GLU A 32 8.14 -43.41 -11.36
CA GLU A 32 7.22 -43.12 -10.24
C GLU A 32 7.78 -42.04 -9.31
N ARG A 33 9.09 -42.05 -9.06
CA ARG A 33 9.75 -41.03 -8.24
C ARG A 33 9.80 -39.67 -8.92
N ILE A 34 9.98 -39.62 -10.24
CA ILE A 34 9.92 -38.37 -11.01
C ILE A 34 8.49 -37.80 -10.97
N GLU A 35 7.47 -38.63 -11.16
CA GLU A 35 6.07 -38.22 -11.09
C GLU A 35 5.73 -37.58 -9.74
N LYS A 36 6.10 -38.26 -8.64
CA LYS A 36 5.95 -37.72 -7.28
C LYS A 36 6.68 -36.38 -7.10
N ALA A 37 7.88 -36.24 -7.64
CA ALA A 37 8.61 -34.98 -7.57
C ALA A 37 7.92 -33.85 -8.36
N ILE A 38 7.33 -34.16 -9.52
CA ILE A 38 6.54 -33.21 -10.31
C ILE A 38 5.30 -32.75 -9.55
N GLU A 39 4.60 -33.66 -8.88
CA GLU A 39 3.45 -33.34 -8.03
C GLU A 39 3.83 -32.39 -6.91
N GLN A 40 4.92 -32.66 -6.19
CA GLN A 40 5.43 -31.81 -5.11
C GLN A 40 5.77 -30.40 -5.61
N VAL A 41 6.46 -30.28 -6.75
CA VAL A 41 6.80 -28.98 -7.34
C VAL A 41 5.54 -28.24 -7.81
N THR A 42 4.53 -28.96 -8.30
CA THR A 42 3.25 -28.37 -8.72
C THR A 42 2.48 -27.84 -7.51
N GLN A 43 2.42 -28.59 -6.42
CA GLN A 43 1.82 -28.14 -5.16
C GLN A 43 2.54 -26.90 -4.60
N ALA A 44 3.87 -26.92 -4.57
CA ALA A 44 4.67 -25.79 -4.12
C ALA A 44 4.41 -24.53 -4.97
N ARG A 45 4.35 -24.69 -6.30
CA ARG A 45 3.99 -23.59 -7.22
C ARG A 45 2.58 -23.05 -6.94
N GLY A 46 1.61 -23.92 -6.68
CA GLY A 46 0.26 -23.51 -6.29
C GLY A 46 0.23 -22.66 -5.01
N LEU A 47 0.97 -23.09 -3.98
CA LEU A 47 1.09 -22.34 -2.72
C LEU A 47 1.76 -20.98 -2.91
N VAL A 48 2.85 -20.91 -3.70
CA VAL A 48 3.53 -19.67 -4.02
C VAL A 48 2.61 -18.73 -4.80
N GLY A 49 1.89 -19.23 -5.81
CA GLY A 49 0.94 -18.45 -6.58
C GLY A 49 -0.20 -17.88 -5.72
N GLY A 50 -0.74 -18.68 -4.79
CA GLY A 50 -1.74 -18.21 -3.84
C GLY A 50 -1.21 -17.12 -2.90
N ARG A 51 0.04 -17.26 -2.42
CA ARG A 51 0.69 -16.24 -1.59
C ARG A 51 0.98 -14.95 -2.37
N ALA A 52 1.46 -15.06 -3.61
CA ALA A 52 1.70 -13.91 -4.48
C ALA A 52 0.41 -13.10 -4.69
N ARG A 53 -0.69 -13.78 -5.05
CA ARG A 53 -2.01 -13.12 -5.21
C ARG A 53 -2.45 -12.39 -3.95
N ARG A 54 -2.28 -13.00 -2.76
CA ARG A 54 -2.61 -12.35 -1.49
C ARG A 54 -1.77 -11.10 -1.22
N VAL A 55 -0.50 -11.10 -1.60
CA VAL A 55 0.39 -9.94 -1.47
C VAL A 55 -0.05 -8.84 -2.43
N ASP A 56 -0.36 -9.17 -3.68
CA ASP A 56 -0.83 -8.20 -4.68
C ASP A 56 -2.16 -7.55 -4.25
N GLU A 57 -3.11 -8.34 -3.74
CA GLU A 57 -4.36 -7.83 -3.18
C GLU A 57 -4.14 -6.94 -1.95
N ALA A 58 -3.22 -7.31 -1.07
CA ALA A 58 -2.90 -6.50 0.10
C ALA A 58 -2.25 -5.17 -0.29
N ARG A 59 -1.39 -5.19 -1.31
CA ARG A 59 -0.78 -3.99 -1.87
C ARG A 59 -1.81 -3.05 -2.48
N ALA A 60 -2.72 -3.56 -3.31
CA ALA A 60 -3.79 -2.76 -3.89
C ALA A 60 -4.66 -2.07 -2.83
N ARG A 61 -5.06 -2.82 -1.79
CA ARG A 61 -5.81 -2.25 -0.65
C ARG A 61 -5.04 -1.16 0.10
N LEU A 62 -3.73 -1.31 0.25
CA LEU A 62 -2.88 -0.31 0.90
C LEU A 62 -2.76 0.97 0.06
N GLU A 63 -2.63 0.83 -1.26
CA GLU A 63 -2.61 1.96 -2.19
C GLU A 63 -3.95 2.73 -2.12
N ASP A 64 -5.09 2.02 -2.15
CA ASP A 64 -6.42 2.61 -2.01
C ASP A 64 -6.59 3.34 -0.66
N THR A 65 -6.16 2.71 0.43
CA THR A 65 -6.23 3.32 1.78
C THR A 65 -5.38 4.58 1.85
N THR A 66 -4.18 4.55 1.26
CA THR A 66 -3.27 5.71 1.25
C THR A 66 -3.88 6.89 0.48
N VAL A 67 -4.54 6.62 -0.66
CA VAL A 67 -5.24 7.65 -1.45
C VAL A 67 -6.41 8.23 -0.64
N LEU A 68 -7.21 7.38 0.00
CA LEU A 68 -8.33 7.82 0.84
C LEU A 68 -7.87 8.69 2.01
N ASP A 69 -6.86 8.24 2.77
CA ASP A 69 -6.33 8.98 3.91
C ASP A 69 -5.74 10.33 3.48
N THR A 70 -5.04 10.36 2.35
CA THR A 70 -4.51 11.61 1.79
C THR A 70 -5.64 12.57 1.42
N SER A 71 -6.71 12.07 0.78
CA SER A 71 -7.88 12.88 0.41
C SER A 71 -8.60 13.45 1.64
N ILE A 72 -8.81 12.63 2.67
CA ILE A 72 -9.45 13.06 3.92
C ILE A 72 -8.59 14.13 4.60
N LYS A 73 -7.27 13.89 4.70
CA LYS A 73 -6.34 14.84 5.33
C LYS A 73 -6.31 16.18 4.59
N SER A 74 -6.23 16.16 3.26
CA SER A 74 -6.28 17.39 2.46
C SER A 74 -7.59 18.14 2.66
N GLY A 75 -8.73 17.44 2.67
CA GLY A 75 -10.03 18.07 2.91
C GLY A 75 -10.15 18.74 4.28
N LEU A 76 -9.59 18.13 5.34
CA LEU A 76 -9.53 18.75 6.67
C LEU A 76 -8.61 19.98 6.69
N GLN A 77 -7.43 19.89 6.07
CA GLN A 77 -6.51 21.02 5.98
C GLN A 77 -7.12 22.20 5.22
N ASP A 78 -7.75 21.94 4.07
CA ASP A 78 -8.43 22.96 3.27
C ASP A 78 -9.56 23.64 4.06
N LEU A 79 -10.34 22.88 4.85
CA LEU A 79 -11.37 23.42 5.72
C LEU A 79 -10.81 24.39 6.78
N ASP A 80 -9.72 24.00 7.44
CA ASP A 80 -9.05 24.85 8.45
C ASP A 80 -8.52 26.15 7.81
N PHE A 81 -7.98 26.08 6.59
CA PHE A 81 -7.53 27.27 5.84
C PHE A 81 -8.69 28.21 5.49
N VAL A 82 -9.83 27.67 5.05
CA VAL A 82 -11.04 28.47 4.79
C VAL A 82 -11.50 29.15 6.08
N GLU A 83 -11.56 28.42 7.19
CA GLU A 83 -11.98 28.99 8.48
C GLU A 83 -11.03 30.11 8.95
N ALA A 84 -9.72 29.88 8.89
CA ALA A 84 -8.73 30.89 9.26
C ALA A 84 -8.85 32.16 8.41
N THR A 85 -9.06 32.01 7.11
CA THR A 85 -9.25 33.13 6.17
C THR A 85 -10.54 33.89 6.47
N THR A 86 -11.65 33.18 6.72
CA THR A 86 -12.92 33.81 7.10
C THR A 86 -12.80 34.58 8.42
N ARG A 87 -12.16 34.00 9.44
CA ARG A 87 -11.91 34.67 10.73
C ARG A 87 -11.05 35.93 10.55
N PHE A 88 -10.00 35.86 9.74
CA PHE A 88 -9.14 37.01 9.44
C PHE A 88 -9.91 38.14 8.75
N SER A 89 -10.69 37.84 7.70
CA SER A 89 -11.52 38.82 6.99
C SER A 89 -12.55 39.49 7.90
N LEU A 90 -13.14 38.72 8.83
CA LEU A 90 -14.04 39.26 9.85
C LEU A 90 -13.31 40.23 10.78
N LEU A 91 -12.14 39.86 11.30
CA LEU A 91 -11.31 40.74 12.13
C LEU A 91 -10.92 42.03 11.40
N GLN A 92 -10.54 41.94 10.13
CA GLN A 92 -10.19 43.11 9.31
C GLN A 92 -11.39 44.05 9.15
N THR A 93 -12.58 43.50 8.89
CA THR A 93 -13.82 44.27 8.75
C THR A 93 -14.17 44.97 10.06
N GLN A 94 -14.05 44.26 11.20
CA GLN A 94 -14.27 44.83 12.53
C GLN A 94 -13.29 45.96 12.84
N LEU A 95 -12.00 45.77 12.53
CA LEU A 95 -10.97 46.80 12.71
C LEU A 95 -11.29 48.04 11.88
N GLN A 96 -11.67 47.86 10.61
CA GLN A 96 -12.01 48.98 9.72
C GLN A 96 -13.23 49.75 10.21
N ALA A 97 -14.28 49.05 10.65
CA ALA A 97 -15.46 49.68 11.25
C ALA A 97 -15.10 50.44 12.54
N GLY A 98 -14.25 49.87 13.39
CA GLY A 98 -13.77 50.52 14.61
C GLY A 98 -13.00 51.82 14.33
N LEU A 99 -12.11 51.80 13.33
CA LEU A 99 -11.36 53.00 12.90
C LEU A 99 -12.29 54.08 12.34
N GLN A 100 -13.28 53.71 11.52
CA GLN A 100 -14.29 54.65 11.00
C GLN A 100 -15.12 55.27 12.13
N ALA A 101 -15.57 54.46 13.09
CA ALA A 101 -16.31 54.95 14.25
C ALA A 101 -15.46 55.91 15.10
N ALA A 102 -14.20 55.56 15.36
CA ALA A 102 -13.27 56.42 16.11
C ALA A 102 -13.03 57.76 15.40
N ALA A 103 -12.86 57.76 14.07
CA ALA A 103 -12.72 58.97 13.28
C ALA A 103 -13.98 59.86 13.35
N ALA A 104 -15.17 59.28 13.26
CA ALA A 104 -16.43 60.02 13.36
C ALA A 104 -16.62 60.68 14.74
N VAL A 105 -16.31 59.96 15.83
CA VAL A 105 -16.34 60.52 17.20
C VAL A 105 -15.34 61.67 17.37
N GLY A 106 -14.12 61.50 16.86
CA GLY A 106 -13.10 62.55 16.90
C GLY A 106 -13.54 63.83 16.20
N GLN A 107 -14.12 63.72 15.00
CA GLN A 107 -14.57 64.86 14.22
C GLN A 107 -15.75 65.62 14.87
N LEU A 108 -16.69 64.91 15.50
CA LEU A 108 -17.78 65.51 16.30
C LEU A 108 -17.24 66.31 17.51
N SER A 109 -16.21 65.79 18.20
CA SER A 109 -15.62 66.49 19.36
C SER A 109 -14.93 67.81 18.96
N LEU A 110 -14.26 67.83 17.81
CA LEU A 110 -13.61 69.03 17.28
C LEU A 110 -14.63 70.09 16.83
N LEU A 111 -15.73 69.67 16.20
CA LEU A 111 -16.82 70.58 15.82
C LEU A 111 -17.49 71.20 17.06
N ASN A 112 -17.70 70.44 18.13
CA ASN A 112 -18.27 70.94 19.38
C ASN A 112 -17.32 71.85 20.18
N PHE A 113 -16.01 71.82 19.92
CA PHE A 113 -15.03 72.70 20.59
C PHE A 113 -14.89 74.06 19.91
N LEU A 114 -15.23 74.16 18.62
CA LEU A 114 -15.09 75.38 17.80
C LEU A 114 -16.39 76.20 17.64
N GLY A 115 -17.51 75.72 18.20
CA GLY A 115 -18.80 76.44 18.25
C GLY A 115 -19.13 76.88 19.66
#